data_AF-A0A803MTE6-F1
#
_entry.id   AF-A0A803MTE6-F1
#
_cell.length_a   1.000
_cell.length_b   1.000
_cell.length_c   1.000
_cell.angle_alpha   90.00
_cell.angle_beta   90.00
_cell.angle_gamma   90.00
#
_symmetry.space_group_name_H-M   'P 1'
#
loop_
_entity.id
_entity.type
_entity.pdbx_description
1 polymer ?
#
loop_
_entity_poly.entity_id
_entity_poly.type
_entity_poly.pdbx_seq_one_letter_code
_entity_poly.pdbx_strand_id
1 'polypeptide(L)'
;MPDLQPIELPDGGEEIPRSSFWMTLPQKRLFCQTIKNAKLPQGYASNIGRCVQVNEGKITGYKSHDAHFCMHYLLPIALKVTLPKDVATPLIRLCRFFKGIWNKTINPCDLDNLHSKIVETLCQLERIFPPTFFTVMVHLPVHLVEEIRLGGPVCSRCMYANTPSKGVNHSNSQPFLPSVGKPTRRKGKATKKSQYGFMIDHNTLAQAHTFVIFNCNSKDVERYIKVQWFKQKVALEEVVISDHVKWLSQGPSYVAKRYTGYFVNVYHFHTMKRDANSSCQNHGVTLTALTPSFASSKDQNPILGDVAYYGSIEDIIEISYHGHFSVVLFKCVWFYSELDDDFTLVNKNKTICGGEPFILASQARQVFLCRRSN
;
A
#
# COMPACT_ATOMS: atom_id res chain seq x y z
N MET A 1 32.10 -16.51 -18.77
CA MET A 1 31.78 -15.10 -19.05
C MET A 1 32.96 -14.51 -19.82
N PRO A 2 32.88 -14.47 -21.17
CA PRO A 2 33.97 -13.96 -22.02
C PRO A 2 34.33 -12.51 -21.69
N ASP A 3 33.32 -11.70 -21.36
CA ASP A 3 33.46 -10.26 -21.07
C ASP A 3 34.17 -9.92 -19.75
N LEU A 4 34.63 -10.92 -18.99
CA LEU A 4 35.39 -10.77 -17.73
C LEU A 4 36.85 -11.21 -17.87
N GLN A 5 37.30 -11.55 -19.09
CA GLN A 5 38.68 -11.94 -19.35
C GLN A 5 39.61 -10.71 -19.35
N PRO A 6 40.88 -10.85 -18.92
CA PRO A 6 41.87 -9.78 -19.00
C PRO A 6 41.98 -9.25 -20.45
N ILE A 7 42.04 -7.93 -20.59
CA ILE A 7 42.23 -7.23 -21.86
C ILE A 7 43.63 -6.65 -21.86
N GLU A 8 44.43 -6.98 -22.87
CA GLU A 8 45.75 -6.37 -23.08
C GLU A 8 45.59 -4.92 -23.55
N LEU A 9 46.22 -4.01 -22.83
CA LEU A 9 46.28 -2.59 -23.16
C LEU A 9 47.46 -2.30 -24.11
N PRO A 10 47.41 -1.22 -24.90
CA PRO A 10 48.47 -0.86 -25.85
C PRO A 10 49.85 -0.62 -25.23
N ASP A 11 49.92 -0.39 -23.93
CA ASP A 11 51.15 -0.19 -23.16
C ASP A 11 51.74 -1.48 -22.57
N GLY A 12 51.12 -2.65 -22.87
CA GLY A 12 51.51 -3.95 -22.32
C GLY A 12 50.97 -4.23 -20.91
N GLY A 13 50.11 -3.37 -20.37
CA GLY A 13 49.35 -3.63 -19.15
C GLY A 13 48.15 -4.57 -19.40
N GLU A 14 47.65 -5.22 -18.35
CA GLU A 14 46.41 -6.01 -18.40
C GLU A 14 45.32 -5.30 -17.59
N GLU A 15 44.14 -5.09 -18.19
CA GLU A 15 42.95 -4.60 -17.48
C GLU A 15 41.93 -5.73 -17.33
N ILE A 16 41.46 -5.97 -16.10
CA ILE A 16 40.36 -6.90 -15.85
C ILE A 16 39.04 -6.11 -15.82
N PRO A 17 38.16 -6.30 -16.81
CA PRO A 17 36.88 -5.59 -16.85
C PRO A 17 36.01 -5.93 -15.64
N ARG A 18 35.33 -4.91 -15.12
CA ARG A 18 34.42 -5.05 -13.98
C ARG A 18 33.17 -5.80 -14.40
N SER A 19 32.63 -6.63 -13.50
CA SER A 19 31.34 -7.27 -13.75
C SER A 19 30.19 -6.27 -13.79
N SER A 20 29.15 -6.58 -14.55
CA SER A 20 27.95 -5.74 -14.69
C SER A 20 27.20 -5.54 -13.35
N PHE A 21 27.36 -6.48 -12.42
CA PHE A 21 26.79 -6.41 -11.07
C PHE A 21 27.73 -5.76 -10.03
N TRP A 22 28.92 -5.32 -10.43
CA TRP A 22 29.84 -4.62 -9.54
C TRP A 22 29.32 -3.19 -9.25
N MET A 23 29.48 -2.76 -8.01
CA MET A 23 29.05 -1.43 -7.56
C MET A 23 30.24 -0.61 -7.06
N THR A 24 30.36 0.61 -7.56
CA THR A 24 31.26 1.64 -7.02
C THR A 24 30.89 1.99 -5.58
N LEU A 25 31.81 2.61 -4.83
CA LEU A 25 31.51 3.07 -3.47
C LEU A 25 30.35 4.09 -3.40
N PRO A 26 30.23 5.07 -4.31
CA PRO A 26 29.04 5.93 -4.40
C PRO A 26 27.74 5.15 -4.62
N GLN A 27 27.73 4.16 -5.52
CA GLN A 27 26.55 3.31 -5.75
C GLN A 27 26.19 2.49 -4.51
N LYS A 28 27.18 1.91 -3.80
CA LYS A 28 26.95 1.18 -2.54
C LYS A 28 26.36 2.08 -1.46
N ARG A 29 26.85 3.33 -1.36
CA ARG A 29 26.31 4.35 -0.45
C ARG A 29 24.86 4.69 -0.81
N LEU A 30 24.56 4.90 -2.09
CA LEU A 30 23.20 5.18 -2.57
C LEU A 30 22.23 4.02 -2.28
N PHE A 31 22.69 2.78 -2.46
CA PHE A 31 21.92 1.56 -2.14
C PHE A 31 21.56 1.53 -0.65
N CYS A 32 22.57 1.67 0.21
CA CYS A 32 22.37 1.70 1.66
C CYS A 32 21.49 2.88 2.08
N GLN A 33 21.71 4.07 1.51
CA GLN A 33 20.94 5.27 1.82
C GLN A 33 19.46 5.10 1.46
N THR A 34 19.15 4.42 0.36
CA THR A 34 17.78 4.12 -0.06
C THR A 34 17.06 3.23 0.97
N ILE A 35 17.73 2.19 1.47
CA ILE A 35 17.18 1.32 2.52
C ILE A 35 17.07 2.05 3.85
N LYS A 36 18.08 2.84 4.22
CA LYS A 36 18.12 3.58 5.49
C LYS A 36 17.00 4.62 5.61
N ASN A 37 16.66 5.28 4.50
CA ASN A 37 15.65 6.34 4.47
C ASN A 37 14.20 5.82 4.39
N ALA A 38 14.01 4.51 4.20
CA ALA A 38 12.68 3.93 4.13
C ALA A 38 11.99 3.97 5.50
N LYS A 39 10.90 4.73 5.60
CA LYS A 39 10.00 4.70 6.77
C LYS A 39 8.89 3.68 6.54
N LEU A 40 8.84 2.67 7.39
CA LEU A 40 7.89 1.56 7.31
C LEU A 40 6.66 1.80 8.19
N PRO A 41 5.51 1.19 7.89
CA PRO A 41 4.35 1.28 8.77
C PRO A 41 4.60 0.58 10.10
N GLN A 42 3.87 1.03 11.11
CA GLN A 42 4.03 0.51 12.45
C GLN A 42 3.63 -0.97 12.52
N GLY A 43 4.50 -1.82 13.09
CA GLY A 43 4.25 -3.24 13.27
C GLY A 43 4.66 -4.13 12.08
N TYR A 44 5.16 -3.55 10.99
CA TYR A 44 5.58 -4.33 9.80
C TYR A 44 7.02 -4.84 9.83
N ALA A 45 7.94 -4.11 10.47
CA ALA A 45 9.32 -4.50 10.66
C ALA A 45 9.93 -3.67 11.80
N SER A 46 11.13 -4.06 12.25
CA SER A 46 11.91 -3.21 13.14
C SER A 46 12.41 -1.96 12.41
N ASN A 47 13.09 -1.04 13.10
CA ASN A 47 13.73 0.09 12.43
C ASN A 47 15.00 -0.40 11.69
N ILE A 48 14.80 -0.93 10.49
CA ILE A 48 15.85 -1.50 9.61
C ILE A 48 16.96 -0.49 9.35
N GLY A 49 16.64 0.81 9.30
CA GLY A 49 17.65 1.86 9.10
C GLY A 49 18.75 1.90 10.17
N ARG A 50 18.52 1.33 11.36
CA ARG A 50 19.57 1.16 12.40
C ARG A 50 20.61 0.10 12.02
N CYS A 51 20.25 -0.85 11.17
CA CYS A 51 21.12 -1.92 10.69
C CYS A 51 21.98 -1.48 9.49
N VAL A 52 21.81 -0.24 9.00
CA VAL A 52 22.44 0.24 7.76
C VAL A 52 23.59 1.20 8.04
N GLN A 53 24.79 0.78 7.66
CA GLN A 53 26.03 1.53 7.75
C GLN A 53 26.41 2.09 6.38
N VAL A 54 25.88 3.29 6.07
CA VAL A 54 26.01 3.92 4.74
C VAL A 54 27.47 4.16 4.36
N ASN A 55 28.28 4.68 5.27
CA ASN A 55 29.69 5.00 4.98
C ASN A 55 30.52 3.77 4.61
N GLU A 56 30.21 2.63 5.23
CA GLU A 56 30.84 1.33 4.98
C GLU A 56 30.20 0.55 3.82
N GLY A 57 29.01 0.95 3.37
CA GLY A 57 28.25 0.22 2.36
C GLY A 57 27.75 -1.15 2.85
N LYS A 58 27.46 -1.28 4.16
CA LYS A 58 27.08 -2.54 4.80
C LYS A 58 25.71 -2.48 5.45
N ILE A 59 25.06 -3.64 5.53
CA ILE A 59 23.82 -3.85 6.29
C ILE A 59 24.07 -5.04 7.21
N THR A 60 24.00 -4.83 8.52
CA THR A 60 24.36 -5.84 9.53
C THR A 60 23.46 -5.72 10.77
N GLY A 61 23.21 -6.84 11.45
CA GLY A 61 22.49 -6.84 12.74
C GLY A 61 20.96 -6.82 12.63
N TYR A 62 20.40 -7.10 11.45
CA TYR A 62 18.97 -7.30 11.27
C TYR A 62 18.56 -8.75 11.58
N LYS A 63 17.31 -8.95 12.02
CA LYS A 63 16.76 -10.29 12.29
C LYS A 63 16.15 -10.92 11.04
N SER A 64 15.88 -12.22 11.06
CA SER A 64 15.31 -12.95 9.91
C SER A 64 14.03 -12.32 9.39
N HIS A 65 13.14 -11.86 10.27
CA HIS A 65 11.92 -11.15 9.88
C HIS A 65 12.21 -9.87 9.06
N ASP A 66 13.18 -9.08 9.51
CA ASP A 66 13.58 -7.85 8.80
C ASP A 66 14.27 -8.20 7.47
N ALA A 67 14.98 -9.32 7.39
CA ALA A 67 15.56 -9.84 6.15
C ALA A 67 14.47 -10.16 5.10
N HIS A 68 13.42 -10.88 5.50
CA HIS A 68 12.28 -11.18 4.62
C HIS A 68 11.58 -9.90 4.17
N PHE A 69 11.38 -8.95 5.09
CA PHE A 69 10.80 -7.66 4.72
C PHE A 69 11.68 -6.91 3.73
N CYS A 70 13.00 -6.85 3.96
CA CYS A 70 13.95 -6.26 3.03
C CYS A 70 13.85 -6.92 1.65
N MET A 71 13.92 -8.25 1.57
CA MET A 71 13.85 -8.98 0.31
C MET A 71 12.54 -8.69 -0.45
N HIS A 72 11.40 -8.69 0.22
CA HIS A 72 10.11 -8.49 -0.44
C HIS A 72 9.85 -7.03 -0.88
N TYR A 73 10.38 -6.06 -0.14
CA TYR A 73 9.93 -4.67 -0.26
C TYR A 73 11.03 -3.63 -0.50
N LEU A 74 12.18 -3.74 0.19
CA LEU A 74 13.21 -2.68 0.16
C LEU A 74 14.33 -2.97 -0.85
N LEU A 75 14.78 -4.22 -0.91
CA LEU A 75 15.82 -4.68 -1.82
C LEU A 75 15.44 -4.41 -3.28
N PRO A 76 14.21 -4.70 -3.76
CA PRO A 76 13.82 -4.39 -5.13
C PRO A 76 13.97 -2.90 -5.49
N ILE A 77 13.61 -2.01 -4.55
CA ILE A 77 13.69 -0.56 -4.74
C ILE A 77 15.17 -0.14 -4.81
N ALA A 78 15.99 -0.63 -3.88
CA ALA A 78 17.41 -0.30 -3.84
C ALA A 78 18.14 -0.78 -5.11
N LEU A 79 17.86 -2.00 -5.57
CA LEU A 79 18.42 -2.56 -6.80
C LEU A 79 18.07 -1.72 -8.03
N LYS A 80 16.79 -1.32 -8.18
CA LYS A 80 16.34 -0.50 -9.31
C LYS A 80 17.00 0.88 -9.36
N VAL A 81 17.33 1.44 -8.20
CA VAL A 81 17.97 2.76 -8.10
C VAL A 81 19.47 2.68 -8.42
N THR A 82 20.14 1.57 -8.12
CA THR A 82 21.62 1.53 -8.16
C THR A 82 22.25 0.65 -9.23
N LEU A 83 21.55 -0.38 -9.70
CA LEU A 83 22.10 -1.34 -10.66
C LEU A 83 21.55 -1.11 -12.08
N PRO A 84 22.32 -1.50 -13.11
CA PRO A 84 21.84 -1.59 -14.48
C PRO A 84 20.57 -2.46 -14.61
N LYS A 85 19.69 -2.13 -15.56
CA LYS A 85 18.38 -2.80 -15.71
C LYS A 85 18.51 -4.30 -15.96
N ASP A 86 19.49 -4.71 -16.75
CA ASP A 86 19.84 -6.09 -17.08
C ASP A 86 20.18 -6.93 -15.84
N VAL A 87 20.81 -6.32 -14.83
CA VAL A 87 21.12 -6.98 -13.54
C VAL A 87 19.98 -6.84 -12.53
N ALA A 88 19.38 -5.65 -12.43
CA ALA A 88 18.34 -5.36 -11.46
C ALA A 88 17.07 -6.18 -11.71
N THR A 89 16.67 -6.35 -12.98
CA THR A 89 15.39 -6.98 -13.34
C THR A 89 15.28 -8.44 -12.86
N PRO A 90 16.25 -9.34 -13.12
CA PRO A 90 16.19 -10.71 -12.62
C PRO A 90 16.18 -10.78 -11.08
N LEU A 91 16.96 -9.92 -10.40
CA LEU A 91 16.97 -9.87 -8.93
C LEU A 91 15.62 -9.38 -8.36
N ILE A 92 15.00 -8.39 -8.99
CA ILE A 92 13.66 -7.90 -8.62
C ILE A 92 12.60 -8.99 -8.85
N ARG A 93 12.68 -9.72 -9.97
CA ARG A 93 11.79 -10.87 -10.25
C ARG A 93 11.92 -11.97 -9.20
N LEU A 94 13.14 -12.27 -8.75
CA LEU A 94 13.37 -13.22 -7.66
C LEU A 94 12.73 -12.75 -6.35
N CYS A 95 12.91 -11.48 -5.99
CA CYS A 95 12.27 -10.88 -4.81
C CYS A 95 10.73 -10.92 -4.90
N ARG A 96 10.18 -10.67 -6.10
CA ARG A 96 8.73 -10.77 -6.38
C ARG A 96 8.21 -12.18 -6.23
N PHE A 97 8.95 -13.18 -6.71
CA PHE A 97 8.60 -14.59 -6.55
C PHE A 97 8.44 -14.92 -5.06
N PHE A 98 9.45 -14.60 -4.24
CA PHE A 98 9.38 -14.81 -2.80
C PHE A 98 8.21 -14.07 -2.13
N LYS A 99 7.95 -12.82 -2.54
CA LYS A 99 6.80 -12.05 -2.07
C LYS A 99 5.47 -12.71 -2.46
N GLY A 100 5.37 -13.27 -3.66
CA GLY A 100 4.18 -13.95 -4.17
C GLY A 100 3.84 -15.21 -3.38
N ILE A 101 4.85 -16.06 -3.12
CA ILE A 101 4.65 -17.30 -2.35
C ILE A 101 4.44 -17.07 -0.85
N TRP A 102 4.81 -15.88 -0.34
CA TRP A 102 4.57 -15.48 1.05
C TRP A 102 3.13 -14.99 1.30
N ASN A 103 2.29 -14.93 0.26
CA ASN A 103 0.90 -14.51 0.44
C ASN A 103 0.13 -15.52 1.31
N LYS A 104 -0.80 -15.02 2.15
CA LYS A 104 -1.63 -15.86 3.02
C LYS A 104 -2.58 -16.75 2.23
N THR A 105 -3.01 -16.28 1.06
CA THR A 105 -3.89 -16.99 0.16
C THR A 105 -3.25 -16.95 -1.21
N ILE A 106 -3.14 -18.10 -1.86
CA ILE A 106 -2.57 -18.24 -3.19
C ILE A 106 -3.61 -18.98 -4.03
N ASN A 107 -3.98 -18.41 -5.17
CA ASN A 107 -4.86 -19.09 -6.12
C ASN A 107 -4.06 -20.21 -6.81
N PRO A 108 -4.55 -21.47 -6.80
CA PRO A 108 -3.89 -22.57 -7.48
C PRO A 108 -3.59 -22.28 -8.97
N CYS A 109 -4.46 -21.54 -9.66
CA CYS A 109 -4.26 -21.18 -11.07
C CYS A 109 -3.05 -20.26 -11.29
N ASP A 110 -2.62 -19.51 -10.28
CA ASP A 110 -1.45 -18.62 -10.38
C ASP A 110 -0.13 -19.37 -10.19
N LEU A 111 -0.17 -20.62 -9.69
CA LEU A 111 1.03 -21.40 -9.37
C LEU A 111 1.82 -21.79 -10.62
N ASP A 112 1.17 -22.15 -11.72
CA ASP A 112 1.86 -22.45 -13.00
C ASP A 112 2.66 -21.24 -13.50
N ASN A 113 2.05 -20.06 -13.42
CA ASN A 113 2.70 -18.80 -13.78
C ASN A 113 3.89 -18.48 -12.85
N LEU A 114 3.73 -18.71 -11.54
CA LEU A 114 4.84 -18.54 -10.58
C LEU A 114 5.99 -19.52 -10.86
N HIS A 115 5.69 -20.77 -11.21
CA HIS A 115 6.70 -21.78 -11.54
C HIS A 115 7.49 -21.41 -12.80
N SER A 116 6.78 -21.06 -13.88
CA SER A 116 7.41 -20.61 -15.13
C SER A 116 8.30 -19.38 -14.90
N LYS A 117 7.82 -18.39 -14.15
CA LYS A 117 8.58 -17.17 -13.83
C LYS A 117 9.84 -17.43 -13.03
N ILE A 118 9.83 -18.35 -12.06
CA ILE A 118 11.04 -18.63 -11.27
C ILE A 118 12.09 -19.36 -12.11
N VAL A 119 11.68 -20.29 -12.97
CA VAL A 119 12.60 -20.96 -13.91
C VAL A 119 13.28 -19.93 -14.83
N GLU A 120 12.50 -19.06 -15.47
CA GLU A 120 13.05 -17.99 -16.31
C GLU A 120 13.99 -17.05 -15.54
N THR A 121 13.62 -16.71 -14.31
CA THR A 121 14.42 -15.83 -13.45
C THR A 121 15.77 -16.47 -13.10
N LEU A 122 15.80 -17.76 -12.76
CA LEU A 122 17.04 -18.48 -12.47
C LEU A 122 17.93 -18.58 -13.70
N CYS A 123 17.38 -18.90 -14.87
CA CYS A 123 18.13 -18.92 -16.13
C CYS A 123 18.73 -17.53 -16.48
N GLN A 124 18.00 -16.44 -16.21
CA GLN A 124 18.54 -15.09 -16.40
C GLN A 124 19.67 -14.78 -15.42
N LEU A 125 19.54 -15.20 -14.16
CA LEU A 125 20.60 -15.03 -13.17
C LEU A 125 21.85 -15.84 -13.55
N GLU A 126 21.71 -17.07 -14.07
CA GLU A 126 22.84 -17.94 -14.49
C GLU A 126 23.68 -17.32 -15.61
N ARG A 127 23.06 -16.46 -16.43
CA ARG A 127 23.76 -15.71 -17.47
C ARG A 127 24.55 -14.51 -16.95
N ILE A 128 24.27 -14.05 -15.72
CA ILE A 128 24.83 -12.82 -15.14
C ILE A 128 25.83 -13.12 -14.03
N PHE A 129 25.55 -14.12 -13.19
CA PHE A 129 26.37 -14.44 -12.03
C PHE A 129 27.30 -15.62 -12.31
N PRO A 130 28.49 -15.68 -11.68
CA PRO A 130 29.39 -16.80 -11.86
C PRO A 130 28.78 -18.11 -11.32
N PRO A 131 29.18 -19.28 -11.84
CA PRO A 131 28.68 -20.58 -11.36
C PRO A 131 28.82 -20.79 -9.84
N THR A 132 29.81 -20.15 -9.20
CA THR A 132 30.02 -20.20 -7.75
C THR A 132 28.90 -19.56 -6.93
N PHE A 133 28.09 -18.69 -7.54
CA PHE A 133 26.89 -18.13 -6.91
C PHE A 133 25.78 -19.19 -6.79
N PHE A 134 25.69 -20.11 -7.76
CA PHE A 134 24.63 -21.12 -7.88
C PHE A 134 24.91 -22.34 -7.03
N THR A 135 24.83 -22.14 -5.72
CA THR A 135 24.76 -23.26 -4.76
C THR A 135 23.38 -23.92 -4.81
N VAL A 136 23.24 -25.10 -4.19
CA VAL A 136 21.94 -25.80 -4.06
C VAL A 136 20.83 -24.86 -3.57
N MET A 137 21.14 -23.95 -2.64
CA MET A 137 20.19 -22.99 -2.07
C MET A 137 19.57 -22.04 -3.11
N VAL A 138 20.30 -21.69 -4.18
CA VAL A 138 19.81 -20.79 -5.23
C VAL A 138 18.86 -21.51 -6.19
N HIS A 139 18.96 -22.84 -6.30
CA HIS A 139 18.06 -23.66 -7.12
C HIS A 139 16.79 -24.10 -6.38
N LEU A 140 16.81 -24.21 -5.05
CA LEU A 140 15.63 -24.56 -4.24
C LEU A 140 14.33 -23.77 -4.55
N PRO A 141 14.36 -22.47 -4.90
CA PRO A 141 13.16 -21.72 -5.25
C PRO A 141 12.27 -22.36 -6.31
N VAL A 142 12.84 -23.14 -7.25
CA VAL A 142 12.05 -23.83 -8.29
C VAL A 142 11.08 -24.87 -7.71
N HIS A 143 11.44 -25.48 -6.59
CA HIS A 143 10.65 -26.52 -5.93
C HIS A 143 9.58 -25.96 -4.99
N LEU A 144 9.72 -24.69 -4.56
CA LEU A 144 8.78 -24.08 -3.61
C LEU A 144 7.35 -24.03 -4.14
N VAL A 145 7.17 -23.93 -5.46
CA VAL A 145 5.82 -23.95 -6.04
C VAL A 145 5.13 -25.30 -5.85
N GLU A 146 5.86 -26.40 -6.07
CA GLU A 146 5.33 -27.75 -5.86
C GLU A 146 5.09 -28.02 -4.37
N GLU A 147 5.98 -27.54 -3.50
CA GLU A 147 5.75 -27.60 -2.05
C GLU A 147 4.49 -26.84 -1.61
N ILE A 148 4.13 -25.76 -2.29
CA ILE A 148 2.90 -24.99 -2.02
C ILE A 148 1.67 -25.73 -2.53
N ARG A 149 1.76 -26.44 -3.67
CA ARG A 149 0.67 -27.29 -4.17
C ARG A 149 0.33 -28.38 -3.18
N LEU A 150 1.35 -29.04 -2.62
CA LEU A 150 1.19 -30.16 -1.71
C LEU A 150 0.81 -29.72 -0.29
N GLY A 151 1.41 -28.66 0.22
CA GLY A 151 1.29 -28.26 1.63
C GLY A 151 0.60 -26.93 1.90
N GLY A 152 0.08 -26.26 0.86
CA GLY A 152 -0.55 -24.95 0.99
C GLY A 152 0.44 -23.78 1.19
N PRO A 153 -0.07 -22.56 1.45
CA PRO A 153 0.74 -21.34 1.49
C PRO A 153 1.90 -21.41 2.50
N VAL A 154 3.08 -20.88 2.12
CA VAL A 154 4.28 -20.88 2.97
C VAL A 154 4.03 -20.17 4.29
N CYS A 155 3.29 -19.06 4.25
CA CYS A 155 2.96 -18.27 5.44
C CYS A 155 2.28 -19.13 6.51
N SER A 156 1.36 -20.03 6.15
CA SER A 156 0.64 -20.87 7.11
C SER A 156 1.51 -21.94 7.79
N ARG A 157 2.67 -22.27 7.21
CA ARG A 157 3.59 -23.32 7.68
C ARG A 157 4.85 -22.77 8.35
N CYS A 158 5.07 -21.47 8.31
CA CYS A 158 6.25 -20.83 8.88
C CYS A 158 6.00 -20.35 10.33
N MET A 159 7.06 -20.36 11.15
CA MET A 159 6.99 -19.93 12.56
C MET A 159 6.69 -18.42 12.75
N TYR A 160 6.68 -17.63 11.68
CA TYR A 160 6.56 -16.16 11.73
C TYR A 160 5.14 -15.64 11.43
N ALA A 161 4.15 -16.51 11.24
CA ALA A 161 2.77 -16.11 10.95
C ALA A 161 2.04 -15.57 12.18
N ASN A 162 2.46 -14.41 12.67
CA ASN A 162 1.75 -13.68 13.72
C ASN A 162 0.95 -12.52 13.14
N THR A 163 -0.17 -12.85 12.50
CA THR A 163 -1.32 -11.94 12.52
C THR A 163 -2.58 -12.78 12.69
N PRO A 164 -3.28 -12.69 13.84
CA PRO A 164 -4.56 -13.33 13.99
C PRO A 164 -5.56 -12.60 13.08
N SER A 165 -5.75 -13.09 11.86
CA SER A 165 -6.98 -12.85 11.14
C SER A 165 -8.03 -13.67 11.87
N LYS A 166 -8.72 -13.06 12.84
CA LYS A 166 -10.05 -13.56 13.20
C LYS A 166 -10.84 -13.55 11.90
N GLY A 167 -11.30 -14.73 11.49
CA GLY A 167 -12.23 -14.86 10.37
C GLY A 167 -13.32 -13.83 10.56
N VAL A 168 -13.54 -13.01 9.54
CA VAL A 168 -14.73 -12.19 9.48
C VAL A 168 -15.86 -13.18 9.29
N ASN A 169 -16.53 -13.53 10.39
CA ASN A 169 -17.79 -14.24 10.33
C ASN A 169 -18.74 -13.33 9.55
N HIS A 170 -19.08 -13.73 8.32
CA HIS A 170 -20.25 -13.22 7.63
C HIS A 170 -21.49 -13.79 8.34
N SER A 171 -21.80 -13.26 9.53
CA SER A 171 -23.14 -13.37 10.09
C SER A 171 -24.03 -12.39 9.32
N ASN A 172 -25.11 -12.93 8.74
CA ASN A 172 -26.13 -12.20 7.98
C ASN A 172 -26.84 -11.15 8.85
N SER A 173 -26.26 -9.96 8.92
CA SER A 173 -26.89 -8.64 9.10
C SER A 173 -25.77 -7.60 9.15
N GLN A 174 -25.26 -7.21 7.98
CA GLN A 174 -24.25 -6.15 7.91
C GLN A 174 -24.89 -4.80 8.29
N PRO A 175 -24.26 -3.99 9.17
CA PRO A 175 -24.71 -2.63 9.41
C PRO A 175 -24.54 -1.78 8.13
N PHE A 176 -25.52 -0.91 7.88
CA PHE A 176 -25.63 -0.01 6.73
C PHE A 176 -24.35 0.81 6.46
N LEU A 177 -23.64 1.21 7.52
CA LEU A 177 -22.26 1.71 7.49
C LEU A 177 -21.55 1.13 8.72
N PRO A 178 -20.53 0.28 8.58
CA PRO A 178 -19.90 -0.33 9.74
C PRO A 178 -19.04 0.73 10.47
N SER A 179 -19.34 1.00 11.75
CA SER A 179 -18.46 1.77 12.62
C SER A 179 -17.23 0.93 12.96
N VAL A 180 -16.28 0.84 12.04
CA VAL A 180 -15.09 0.00 12.21
C VAL A 180 -13.97 0.83 12.82
N GLY A 181 -13.29 0.25 13.81
CA GLY A 181 -12.04 0.77 14.32
C GLY A 181 -12.16 1.63 15.57
N LYS A 182 -11.05 2.24 15.96
CA LYS A 182 -10.95 3.07 17.17
C LYS A 182 -9.84 4.11 17.06
N PRO A 183 -9.98 5.28 17.70
CA PRO A 183 -8.89 6.26 17.78
C PRO A 183 -7.63 5.68 18.43
N THR A 184 -6.47 6.00 17.88
CA THR A 184 -5.18 5.51 18.39
C THR A 184 -4.74 6.32 19.62
N ARG A 185 -4.74 5.70 20.81
CA ARG A 185 -4.25 6.30 22.07
C ARG A 185 -2.71 6.37 22.12
N ARG A 186 -2.16 7.49 22.60
CA ARG A 186 -0.78 7.56 23.10
C ARG A 186 -0.73 6.93 24.50
N LYS A 187 0.11 5.92 24.72
CA LYS A 187 0.47 5.48 26.09
C LYS A 187 1.20 6.64 26.78
N GLY A 188 0.77 7.02 27.98
CA GLY A 188 1.52 7.95 28.86
C GLY A 188 1.15 9.44 28.83
N LYS A 189 0.15 9.88 28.04
CA LYS A 189 -0.44 11.22 28.20
C LYS A 189 -1.95 11.10 28.25
N ALA A 190 -2.55 11.50 29.36
CA ALA A 190 -3.98 11.73 29.47
C ALA A 190 -4.37 12.89 28.52
N THR A 191 -4.59 12.60 27.24
CA THR A 191 -5.10 13.59 26.31
C THR A 191 -6.61 13.72 26.50
N LYS A 192 -7.02 14.44 27.54
CA LYS A 192 -8.40 14.96 27.67
C LYS A 192 -8.77 15.94 26.54
N LYS A 193 -7.84 16.32 25.64
CA LYS A 193 -8.04 17.36 24.61
C LYS A 193 -8.45 16.91 23.20
N SER A 194 -8.32 15.63 22.81
CA SER A 194 -8.61 15.22 21.41
C SER A 194 -10.04 14.73 21.15
N GLN A 195 -10.95 14.91 22.12
CA GLN A 195 -12.32 14.37 22.07
C GLN A 195 -13.39 15.47 22.13
N TYR A 196 -13.00 16.76 22.16
CA TYR A 196 -13.95 17.85 22.01
C TYR A 196 -14.34 17.96 20.54
N GLY A 197 -15.64 17.96 20.28
CA GLY A 197 -16.17 18.22 18.95
C GLY A 197 -15.72 19.59 18.45
N PHE A 198 -15.46 19.71 17.15
CA PHE A 198 -15.17 20.96 16.48
C PHE A 198 -16.31 21.29 15.51
N MET A 199 -16.54 22.58 15.29
CA MET A 199 -17.45 23.05 14.25
C MET A 199 -16.78 22.83 12.90
N ILE A 200 -17.32 21.92 12.10
CA ILE A 200 -16.85 21.66 10.74
C ILE A 200 -17.41 22.71 9.79
N ASP A 201 -16.60 23.16 8.83
CA ASP A 201 -17.05 24.15 7.86
C ASP A 201 -18.10 23.55 6.92
N HIS A 202 -18.99 24.42 6.44
CA HIS A 202 -20.15 23.99 5.65
C HIS A 202 -19.76 23.26 4.37
N ASN A 203 -18.68 23.69 3.69
CA ASN A 203 -18.25 23.07 2.44
C ASN A 203 -17.70 21.66 2.66
N THR A 204 -16.80 21.50 3.63
CA THR A 204 -16.25 20.19 4.00
C THR A 204 -17.35 19.25 4.49
N LEU A 205 -18.30 19.74 5.29
CA LEU A 205 -19.44 18.94 5.76
C LEU A 205 -20.34 18.51 4.61
N ALA A 206 -20.64 19.41 3.67
CA ALA A 206 -21.42 19.08 2.48
C ALA A 206 -20.73 18.02 1.64
N GLN A 207 -19.44 18.17 1.34
CA GLN A 207 -18.65 17.18 0.60
C GLN A 207 -18.62 15.82 1.29
N ALA A 208 -18.37 15.81 2.61
CA ALA A 208 -18.35 14.59 3.41
C ALA A 208 -19.72 13.90 3.41
N HIS A 209 -20.79 14.68 3.60
CA HIS A 209 -22.16 14.17 3.60
C HIS A 209 -22.56 13.59 2.25
N THR A 210 -22.28 14.31 1.16
CA THR A 210 -22.48 13.84 -0.21
C THR A 210 -21.76 12.52 -0.43
N PHE A 211 -20.48 12.44 -0.06
CA PHE A 211 -19.71 11.19 -0.17
C PHE A 211 -20.38 10.02 0.56
N VAL A 212 -20.86 10.23 1.80
CA VAL A 212 -21.57 9.18 2.56
C VAL A 212 -22.85 8.74 1.85
N ILE A 213 -23.63 9.66 1.28
CA ILE A 213 -24.85 9.32 0.52
C ILE A 213 -24.49 8.43 -0.68
N PHE A 214 -23.48 8.79 -1.46
CA PHE A 214 -23.06 8.02 -2.64
C PHE A 214 -22.41 6.66 -2.29
N ASN A 215 -21.87 6.49 -1.08
CA ASN A 215 -21.16 5.29 -0.65
C ASN A 215 -21.90 4.46 0.42
N CYS A 216 -23.20 4.66 0.60
CA CYS A 216 -23.98 3.93 1.61
C CYS A 216 -24.51 2.57 1.14
N ASN A 217 -24.20 2.15 -0.09
CA ASN A 217 -24.58 0.87 -0.69
C ASN A 217 -26.07 0.50 -0.54
N SER A 218 -26.95 1.51 -0.42
CA SER A 218 -28.38 1.33 -0.27
C SER A 218 -29.09 1.51 -1.60
N LYS A 219 -29.73 0.46 -2.07
CA LYS A 219 -30.60 0.49 -3.27
C LYS A 219 -31.70 1.53 -3.15
N ASP A 220 -32.16 1.79 -1.93
CA ASP A 220 -33.17 2.82 -1.69
C ASP A 220 -32.55 4.20 -1.94
N VAL A 221 -31.40 4.50 -1.33
CA VAL A 221 -30.71 5.79 -1.52
C VAL A 221 -30.32 6.03 -2.98
N GLU A 222 -29.87 4.99 -3.71
CA GLU A 222 -29.55 5.05 -5.14
C GLU A 222 -30.72 5.57 -6.00
N ARG A 223 -31.97 5.24 -5.64
CA ARG A 223 -33.18 5.73 -6.33
C ARG A 223 -33.43 7.23 -6.13
N TYR A 224 -32.79 7.85 -5.13
CA TYR A 224 -32.97 9.25 -4.77
C TYR A 224 -31.77 10.14 -5.08
N ILE A 225 -30.72 9.61 -5.73
CA ILE A 225 -29.51 10.36 -6.07
C ILE A 225 -29.80 11.36 -7.21
N LYS A 226 -30.42 12.50 -6.88
CA LYS A 226 -29.93 13.82 -7.33
C LYS A 226 -29.98 14.74 -6.10
N VAL A 227 -28.89 15.42 -5.78
CA VAL A 227 -28.64 15.96 -4.43
C VAL A 227 -29.66 17.02 -3.96
N GLN A 228 -30.28 17.76 -4.89
CA GLN A 228 -31.14 18.91 -4.56
C GLN A 228 -32.55 18.54 -4.05
N TRP A 229 -33.03 17.31 -4.27
CA TRP A 229 -34.42 16.89 -3.97
C TRP A 229 -34.51 15.78 -2.90
N PHE A 230 -33.40 15.30 -2.36
CA PHE A 230 -33.38 14.14 -1.46
C PHE A 230 -34.21 14.35 -0.19
N LYS A 231 -34.00 15.47 0.52
CA LYS A 231 -34.76 15.81 1.73
C LYS A 231 -36.25 16.02 1.46
N GLN A 232 -36.57 16.74 0.38
CA GLN A 232 -37.95 17.04 0.00
C GLN A 232 -38.72 15.80 -0.42
N LYS A 233 -38.09 14.89 -1.18
CA LYS A 233 -38.75 13.65 -1.61
C LYS A 233 -38.97 12.66 -0.48
N VAL A 234 -37.98 12.46 0.39
CA VAL A 234 -38.15 11.59 1.57
C VAL A 234 -39.27 12.09 2.49
N ALA A 235 -39.54 13.40 2.52
CA ALA A 235 -40.64 13.98 3.29
C ALA A 235 -42.02 13.84 2.63
N LEU A 236 -42.09 13.60 1.32
CA LEU A 236 -43.33 13.52 0.53
C LEU A 236 -43.77 12.07 0.22
N GLU A 237 -42.96 11.08 0.57
CA GLU A 237 -43.25 9.67 0.27
C GLU A 237 -44.08 8.99 1.36
N GLU A 238 -45.18 8.35 0.96
CA GLU A 238 -46.08 7.59 1.86
C GLU A 238 -45.61 6.14 2.10
N VAL A 239 -44.48 5.73 1.50
CA VAL A 239 -43.92 4.37 1.64
C VAL A 239 -43.16 4.24 2.96
N VAL A 240 -43.11 3.02 3.52
CA VAL A 240 -42.28 2.71 4.70
C VAL A 240 -40.80 2.82 4.34
N ILE A 241 -40.22 4.00 4.56
CA ILE A 241 -38.79 4.28 4.38
C ILE A 241 -38.03 3.92 5.67
N SER A 242 -36.88 3.24 5.53
CA SER A 242 -35.97 2.96 6.65
C SER A 242 -35.52 4.25 7.36
N ASP A 243 -35.46 4.21 8.70
CA ASP A 243 -35.06 5.38 9.50
C ASP A 243 -33.65 5.87 9.17
N HIS A 244 -32.76 5.00 8.69
CA HIS A 244 -31.44 5.39 8.19
C HIS A 244 -31.48 6.37 7.03
N VAL A 245 -32.42 6.19 6.10
CA VAL A 245 -32.60 7.09 4.94
C VAL A 245 -33.16 8.44 5.39
N LYS A 246 -34.04 8.45 6.40
CA LYS A 246 -34.55 9.69 7.02
C LYS A 246 -33.43 10.46 7.74
N TRP A 247 -32.55 9.77 8.46
CA TRP A 247 -31.41 10.42 9.13
C TRP A 247 -30.41 10.98 8.12
N LEU A 248 -30.14 10.26 7.03
CA LEU A 248 -29.28 10.77 5.95
C LEU A 248 -29.90 12.00 5.30
N SER A 249 -31.21 12.03 5.07
CA SER A 249 -31.86 13.15 4.38
C SER A 249 -31.88 14.44 5.20
N GLN A 250 -31.78 14.33 6.53
CA GLN A 250 -31.65 15.47 7.44
C GLN A 250 -30.25 16.09 7.43
N GLY A 251 -29.24 15.31 7.04
CA GLY A 251 -27.84 15.70 7.06
C GLY A 251 -27.16 15.45 8.42
N PRO A 252 -25.82 15.58 8.47
CA PRO A 252 -25.04 15.41 9.68
C PRO A 252 -25.02 16.68 10.54
N SER A 253 -24.66 16.51 11.82
CA SER A 253 -24.38 17.60 12.74
C SER A 253 -23.14 18.39 12.33
N TYR A 254 -23.18 19.71 12.55
CA TYR A 254 -22.01 20.60 12.43
C TYR A 254 -20.93 20.34 13.49
N VAL A 255 -21.21 19.53 14.51
CA VAL A 255 -20.23 19.14 15.52
C VAL A 255 -19.62 17.80 15.12
N ALA A 256 -18.38 17.83 14.62
CA ALA A 256 -17.62 16.64 14.24
C ALA A 256 -16.49 16.36 15.24
N LYS A 257 -16.03 15.12 15.34
CA LYS A 257 -14.79 14.79 16.09
C LYS A 257 -13.62 14.70 15.12
N ARG A 258 -12.42 15.06 15.58
CA ARG A 258 -11.19 15.00 14.78
C ARG A 258 -10.17 14.09 15.45
N TYR A 259 -9.54 13.23 14.64
CA TYR A 259 -8.52 12.30 15.10
C TYR A 259 -7.19 12.55 14.40
N THR A 260 -6.09 12.35 15.11
CA THR A 260 -4.75 12.37 14.51
C THR A 260 -4.27 10.97 14.14
N GLY A 261 -4.93 9.94 14.65
CA GLY A 261 -4.63 8.55 14.35
C GLY A 261 -5.79 7.63 14.66
N TYR A 262 -5.97 6.61 13.83
CA TYR A 262 -7.11 5.73 13.86
C TYR A 262 -6.68 4.31 13.50
N PHE A 263 -7.18 3.32 14.23
CA PHE A 263 -6.91 1.91 14.00
C PHE A 263 -8.12 1.26 13.34
N VAL A 264 -7.97 0.78 12.12
CA VAL A 264 -9.05 0.15 11.32
C VAL A 264 -8.43 -0.89 10.39
N ASN A 265 -9.15 -1.96 10.07
CA ASN A 265 -8.67 -3.04 9.20
C ASN A 265 -7.31 -3.65 9.62
N VAL A 266 -7.03 -3.69 10.94
CA VAL A 266 -5.73 -4.16 11.51
C VAL A 266 -4.55 -3.21 11.24
N TYR A 267 -4.78 -2.06 10.62
CA TYR A 267 -3.75 -1.06 10.34
C TYR A 267 -3.90 0.16 11.25
N HIS A 268 -2.76 0.75 11.61
CA HIS A 268 -2.72 2.06 12.26
C HIS A 268 -2.57 3.13 11.18
N PHE A 269 -3.55 4.01 11.05
CA PHE A 269 -3.47 5.18 10.19
C PHE A 269 -3.18 6.43 11.01
N HIS A 270 -2.38 7.33 10.47
CA HIS A 270 -2.08 8.63 11.07
C HIS A 270 -2.24 9.75 10.05
N THR A 271 -2.52 10.97 10.51
CA THR A 271 -2.46 12.15 9.65
C THR A 271 -1.02 12.48 9.31
N MET A 272 -0.78 13.07 8.14
CA MET A 272 0.55 13.53 7.70
C MET A 272 1.26 14.38 8.77
N LYS A 273 0.52 15.29 9.43
CA LYS A 273 1.04 16.15 10.50
C LYS A 273 1.58 15.34 11.70
N ARG A 274 0.89 14.26 12.08
CA ARG A 274 1.35 13.37 13.16
C ARG A 274 2.56 12.56 12.74
N ASP A 275 2.55 12.06 11.51
CA ASP A 275 3.58 11.18 10.99
C ASP A 275 4.90 11.87 10.63
N ALA A 276 4.88 13.18 10.35
CA ALA A 276 6.09 13.96 10.10
C ALA A 276 7.15 13.77 11.20
N ASN A 277 6.68 13.67 12.46
CA ASN A 277 7.52 13.49 13.65
C ASN A 277 7.74 12.02 14.05
N SER A 278 7.27 11.06 13.25
CA SER A 278 7.34 9.62 13.52
C SER A 278 8.52 8.95 12.81
N SER A 279 9.07 7.90 13.43
CA SER A 279 10.01 6.97 12.79
C SER A 279 9.33 6.01 11.82
N CYS A 280 8.01 5.87 11.90
CA CYS A 280 7.18 5.03 11.04
C CYS A 280 6.29 5.88 10.11
N GLN A 281 5.89 5.33 8.98
CA GLN A 281 4.98 5.94 8.00
C GLN A 281 3.65 5.19 7.97
N ASN A 282 2.60 5.84 8.45
CA ASN A 282 1.24 5.34 8.60
C ASN A 282 0.18 6.21 7.89
N HIS A 283 0.59 7.29 7.23
CA HIS A 283 -0.29 8.22 6.52
C HIS A 283 -0.62 7.80 5.10
N GLY A 284 0.13 6.84 4.53
CA GLY A 284 -0.08 6.36 3.16
C GLY A 284 -1.31 5.47 3.08
N VAL A 285 -2.17 5.77 2.09
CA VAL A 285 -3.42 5.05 1.87
C VAL A 285 -3.61 4.71 0.39
N THR A 286 -4.28 3.60 0.13
CA THR A 286 -4.75 3.22 -1.20
C THR A 286 -6.21 2.80 -1.18
N LEU A 287 -6.90 3.07 -2.30
CA LEU A 287 -8.26 2.67 -2.58
C LEU A 287 -8.31 2.08 -3.99
N THR A 288 -8.94 0.92 -4.16
CA THR A 288 -9.28 0.39 -5.48
C THR A 288 -10.73 0.77 -5.77
N ALA A 289 -10.96 1.48 -6.87
CA ALA A 289 -12.28 1.94 -7.27
C ALA A 289 -12.56 1.61 -8.75
N LEU A 290 -13.80 1.21 -9.02
CA LEU A 290 -14.32 1.05 -10.38
C LEU A 290 -14.33 2.42 -11.07
N THR A 291 -13.43 2.60 -12.04
CA THR A 291 -13.23 3.85 -12.74
C THR A 291 -13.58 3.68 -14.22
N PRO A 292 -14.42 4.56 -14.80
CA PRO A 292 -14.63 4.61 -16.24
C PRO A 292 -13.37 5.14 -16.94
N SER A 293 -12.85 4.36 -17.87
CA SER A 293 -11.74 4.73 -18.75
C SER A 293 -12.25 4.95 -20.16
N PHE A 294 -11.75 5.98 -20.83
CA PHE A 294 -12.18 6.36 -22.17
C PHE A 294 -11.01 6.19 -23.13
N ALA A 295 -11.23 5.61 -24.31
CA ALA A 295 -10.17 5.44 -25.30
C ALA A 295 -9.68 6.78 -25.89
N SER A 296 -10.53 7.81 -25.83
CA SER A 296 -10.20 9.18 -26.20
C SER A 296 -11.14 10.18 -25.53
N SER A 297 -10.83 11.47 -25.58
CA SER A 297 -11.72 12.54 -25.09
C SER A 297 -13.04 12.66 -25.86
N LYS A 298 -13.19 11.98 -27.01
CA LYS A 298 -14.41 11.95 -27.82
C LYS A 298 -15.22 10.66 -27.63
N ASP A 299 -14.70 9.72 -26.86
CA ASP A 299 -15.34 8.42 -26.63
C ASP A 299 -16.52 8.58 -25.66
N GLN A 300 -17.67 8.01 -26.02
CA GLN A 300 -18.89 8.01 -25.21
C GLN A 300 -19.14 6.67 -24.51
N ASN A 301 -18.29 5.66 -24.76
CA ASN A 301 -18.43 4.31 -24.22
C ASN A 301 -17.29 3.99 -23.25
N PRO A 302 -17.42 4.37 -21.96
CA PRO A 302 -16.38 4.09 -21.00
C PRO A 302 -16.24 2.59 -20.73
N ILE A 303 -14.99 2.11 -20.69
CA ILE A 303 -14.65 0.79 -20.16
C ILE A 303 -14.44 0.94 -18.66
N LEU A 304 -15.25 0.24 -17.87
CA LEU A 304 -15.09 0.19 -16.43
C LEU A 304 -13.94 -0.75 -16.06
N GLY A 305 -13.02 -0.26 -15.24
CA GLY A 305 -11.91 -1.06 -14.71
C GLY A 305 -11.59 -0.71 -13.27
N ASP A 306 -11.08 -1.69 -12.52
CA ASP A 306 -10.56 -1.46 -11.18
C ASP A 306 -9.25 -0.68 -11.24
N VAL A 307 -9.27 0.55 -10.73
CA VAL A 307 -8.09 1.41 -10.68
C VAL A 307 -7.69 1.65 -9.22
N ALA A 308 -6.42 1.44 -8.92
CA ALA A 308 -5.86 1.71 -7.60
C ALA A 308 -5.37 3.17 -7.52
N TYR A 309 -5.94 3.92 -6.59
CA TYR A 309 -5.54 5.28 -6.24
C TYR A 309 -4.61 5.26 -5.03
N TYR A 310 -3.63 6.17 -5.02
CA TYR A 310 -2.63 6.27 -3.96
C TYR A 310 -2.62 7.69 -3.40
N GLY A 311 -2.64 7.79 -2.08
CA GLY A 311 -2.78 9.07 -1.42
C GLY A 311 -2.14 9.13 -0.05
N SER A 312 -2.34 10.25 0.63
CA SER A 312 -1.92 10.46 2.00
C SER A 312 -2.99 11.16 2.82
N ILE A 313 -3.15 10.73 4.06
CA ILE A 313 -4.22 11.21 4.95
C ILE A 313 -3.87 12.59 5.48
N GLU A 314 -4.64 13.58 5.05
CA GLU A 314 -4.57 14.96 5.56
C GLU A 314 -5.25 15.07 6.93
N ASP A 315 -6.46 14.53 7.04
CA ASP A 315 -7.31 14.65 8.22
C ASP A 315 -8.19 13.41 8.44
N ILE A 316 -8.60 13.19 9.68
CA ILE A 316 -9.52 12.11 10.05
C ILE A 316 -10.65 12.72 10.85
N ILE A 317 -11.87 12.61 10.32
CA ILE A 317 -13.06 13.20 10.93
C ILE A 317 -14.13 12.13 11.19
N GLU A 318 -14.89 12.30 12.26
CA GLU A 318 -16.09 11.53 12.55
C GLU A 318 -17.28 12.49 12.57
N ILE A 319 -18.17 12.30 11.61
CA ILE A 319 -19.42 13.07 11.51
C ILE A 319 -20.55 12.27 12.17
N SER A 320 -21.42 12.96 12.91
CA SER A 320 -22.55 12.36 13.63
C SER A 320 -23.86 12.77 13.00
N TYR A 321 -24.76 11.82 12.76
CA TYR A 321 -26.12 12.06 12.30
C TYR A 321 -27.05 12.17 13.50
N HIS A 322 -26.97 13.32 14.19
CA HIS A 322 -27.80 13.66 15.34
C HIS A 322 -27.82 12.62 16.48
N GLY A 323 -26.75 11.85 16.62
CA GLY A 323 -26.63 10.82 17.67
C GLY A 323 -27.18 9.44 17.28
N HIS A 324 -27.77 9.28 16.09
CA HIS A 324 -28.27 8.00 15.62
C HIS A 324 -27.15 7.07 15.15
N PHE A 325 -26.21 7.60 14.36
CA PHE A 325 -24.99 6.91 13.96
C PHE A 325 -23.89 7.91 13.61
N SER A 326 -22.65 7.41 13.53
CA SER A 326 -21.49 8.20 13.18
C SER A 326 -20.66 7.53 12.09
N VAL A 327 -20.07 8.33 11.21
CA VAL A 327 -19.24 7.85 10.10
C VAL A 327 -17.85 8.44 10.22
N VAL A 328 -16.83 7.59 10.17
CA VAL A 328 -15.43 8.01 10.18
C VAL A 328 -14.90 8.07 8.75
N LEU A 329 -14.43 9.25 8.36
CA LEU A 329 -13.91 9.55 7.03
C LEU A 329 -12.45 9.95 7.11
N PHE A 330 -11.66 9.46 6.15
CA PHE A 330 -10.29 9.93 5.93
C PHE A 330 -10.30 10.94 4.79
N LYS A 331 -9.90 12.17 5.08
CA LYS A 331 -9.63 13.18 4.08
C LYS A 331 -8.23 12.94 3.53
N CYS A 332 -8.13 12.69 2.24
CA CYS A 332 -6.91 12.25 1.57
C CYS A 332 -6.49 13.24 0.48
N VAL A 333 -5.18 13.40 0.34
CA VAL A 333 -4.57 14.01 -0.84
C VAL A 333 -4.20 12.86 -1.77
N TRP A 334 -4.81 12.82 -2.95
CA TRP A 334 -4.58 11.81 -3.98
C TRP A 334 -3.51 12.26 -4.97
N PHE A 335 -2.63 11.35 -5.33
CA PHE A 335 -1.48 11.61 -6.21
C PHE A 335 -1.65 10.88 -7.53
N TYR A 336 -1.12 11.47 -8.60
CA TYR A 336 -1.01 10.78 -9.87
C TYR A 336 -0.05 9.58 -9.73
N SER A 337 -0.46 8.43 -10.26
CA SER A 337 0.33 7.22 -10.24
C SER A 337 0.49 6.62 -11.62
N GLU A 338 1.67 6.12 -11.91
CA GLU A 338 2.01 5.40 -13.14
C GLU A 338 2.50 4.00 -12.79
N LEU A 339 2.18 3.05 -13.65
CA LEU A 339 2.78 1.72 -13.58
C LEU A 339 4.13 1.78 -14.29
N ASP A 340 5.18 1.57 -13.51
CA ASP A 340 6.50 1.23 -13.99
C ASP A 340 6.64 -0.28 -13.80
N ASP A 341 7.16 -1.03 -14.77
CA ASP A 341 7.10 -2.51 -14.85
C ASP A 341 7.13 -3.22 -13.48
N ASP A 342 8.01 -2.73 -12.60
CA ASP A 342 8.25 -3.27 -11.29
C ASP A 342 7.64 -2.51 -10.09
N PHE A 343 7.13 -1.29 -10.24
CA PHE A 343 6.65 -0.48 -9.12
C PHE A 343 5.53 0.46 -9.54
N THR A 344 4.66 0.82 -8.61
CA THR A 344 3.79 1.98 -8.82
C THR A 344 4.55 3.25 -8.45
N LEU A 345 4.85 4.07 -9.45
CA LEU A 345 5.46 5.38 -9.23
C LEU A 345 4.37 6.37 -8.88
N VAL A 346 4.55 7.08 -7.76
CA VAL A 346 3.57 8.06 -7.26
C VAL A 346 4.20 9.45 -7.29
N ASN A 347 3.61 10.36 -8.06
CA ASN A 347 4.07 11.73 -8.18
C ASN A 347 3.39 12.63 -7.13
N LYS A 348 4.10 12.91 -6.04
CA LYS A 348 3.59 13.77 -4.96
C LYS A 348 3.41 15.24 -5.36
N ASN A 349 4.03 15.70 -6.45
CA ASN A 349 3.92 17.07 -6.94
C ASN A 349 2.69 17.25 -7.84
N LYS A 350 2.10 16.15 -8.34
CA LYS A 350 0.92 16.16 -9.20
C LYS A 350 -0.25 15.54 -8.46
N THR A 351 -1.05 16.38 -7.82
CA THR A 351 -2.28 15.95 -7.15
C THR A 351 -3.39 15.77 -8.17
N ILE A 352 -4.26 14.79 -7.91
CA ILE A 352 -5.49 14.63 -8.68
C ILE A 352 -6.45 15.74 -8.23
N CYS A 353 -6.51 16.83 -8.99
CA CYS A 353 -7.40 17.95 -8.71
C CYS A 353 -8.84 17.64 -9.15
N GLY A 354 -9.82 18.00 -8.31
CA GLY A 354 -11.25 17.90 -8.63
C GLY A 354 -11.95 16.58 -8.26
N GLY A 355 -11.24 15.62 -7.63
CA GLY A 355 -11.81 14.35 -7.19
C GLY A 355 -12.34 14.36 -5.74
N GLU A 356 -13.11 13.32 -5.39
CA GLU A 356 -13.64 13.11 -4.03
C GLU A 356 -12.49 12.95 -3.00
N PRO A 357 -12.34 13.87 -2.04
CA PRO A 357 -11.21 13.84 -1.11
C PRO A 357 -11.43 12.86 0.06
N PHE A 358 -12.64 12.32 0.21
CA PHE A 358 -13.00 11.46 1.33
C PHE A 358 -13.03 9.99 0.93
N ILE A 359 -12.71 9.13 1.89
CA ILE A 359 -12.98 7.69 1.83
C ILE A 359 -13.51 7.24 3.19
N LEU A 360 -14.28 6.15 3.20
CA LEU A 360 -14.64 5.50 4.46
C LEU A 360 -13.40 4.89 5.09
N ALA A 361 -13.24 5.01 6.40
CA ALA A 361 -12.15 4.37 7.12
C ALA A 361 -12.11 2.84 6.87
N SER A 362 -13.26 2.21 6.66
CA SER A 362 -13.39 0.79 6.33
C SER A 362 -12.87 0.42 4.94
N GLN A 363 -12.84 1.34 3.98
CA GLN A 363 -12.34 1.11 2.61
C GLN A 363 -10.81 1.30 2.52
N ALA A 364 -10.21 1.99 3.50
CA ALA A 364 -8.79 2.32 3.47
C ALA A 364 -7.89 1.08 3.63
N ARG A 365 -6.89 0.96 2.75
CA ARG A 365 -5.75 0.03 2.89
C ARG A 365 -4.46 0.81 3.07
N GLN A 366 -3.56 0.32 3.92
CA GLN A 366 -2.31 0.99 4.24
C GLN A 366 -1.23 0.72 3.17
N VAL A 367 -0.52 1.77 2.78
CA VAL A 367 0.69 1.70 1.95
C VAL A 367 1.79 2.55 2.58
N PHE A 368 3.05 2.24 2.27
CA PHE A 368 4.17 3.13 2.57
C PHE A 368 4.80 3.60 1.26
N LEU A 369 5.21 4.86 1.25
CA LEU A 369 5.83 5.49 0.08
C LEU A 369 7.33 5.64 0.34
N CYS A 370 8.15 5.06 -0.51
CA CYS A 370 9.59 5.28 -0.50
C CYS A 370 9.94 6.42 -1.45
N ARG A 371 10.80 7.33 -1.00
CA ARG A 371 11.32 8.39 -1.87
C ARG A 371 12.37 7.81 -2.79
N ARG A 372 12.26 8.08 -4.09
CA ARG A 372 13.35 7.83 -5.03
C ARG A 372 14.49 8.80 -4.71
N SER A 373 15.62 8.27 -4.28
CA SER A 373 16.85 9.05 -4.14
C SER A 373 17.31 9.40 -5.56
N ASN A 374 17.27 10.68 -5.92
CA ASN A 374 17.86 11.19 -7.17
C ASN A 374 19.34 11.42 -6.97
#